data_AF-A0A097EMJ1-F1
#
_entry.id   AF-A0A097EMJ1-F1
#
_cell.length_a   1.000
_cell.length_b   1.000
_cell.length_c   1.000
_cell.angle_alpha   90.00
_cell.angle_beta   90.00
_cell.angle_gamma   90.00
#
_symmetry.space_group_name_H-M   'P 1'
#
loop_
_entity.id
_entity.type
_entity.pdbx_description
1 polymer ?
#
loop_
_entity_poly.entity_id
_entity_poly.type
_entity_poly.pdbx_seq_one_letter_code
_entity_poly.pdbx_strand_id
1 'polypeptide(L)'
;MLYKQINLSTSYASCQIDDHSYALSIDTYIIQEDKQTSLFIELDSIFEYVGIKDIDTIIDEIKKVKTALLYTETINNQTKNFVYYQHLNPVLALVHFYLRKNGNDTDKLKNAIGDLYHNIILEWYKHEPNLVNSLSLFFR
;
A
#
# COMPACT_ATOMS: atom_id res chain seq x y z
N MET A 1 -6.58 17.19 3.62
CA MET A 1 -5.88 15.90 3.78
C MET A 1 -6.66 15.07 4.77
N LEU A 2 -7.07 13.86 4.39
CA LEU A 2 -7.76 12.93 5.29
C LEU A 2 -6.83 11.74 5.55
N TYR A 3 -6.51 11.50 6.81
CA TYR A 3 -5.65 10.41 7.25
C TYR A 3 -6.49 9.28 7.85
N LYS A 4 -6.15 8.04 7.52
CA LYS A 4 -6.78 6.87 8.10
C LYS A 4 -5.81 5.69 8.14
N GLN A 5 -5.73 5.05 9.29
CA GLN A 5 -5.13 3.72 9.39
C GLN A 5 -6.20 2.67 9.06
N ILE A 6 -5.89 1.76 8.14
CA ILE A 6 -6.74 0.62 7.79
C ILE A 6 -6.09 -0.67 8.30
N ASN A 7 -6.91 -1.61 8.74
CA ASN A 7 -6.45 -2.91 9.25
C ASN A 7 -6.83 -4.01 8.26
N LEU A 8 -5.85 -4.78 7.82
CA LEU A 8 -6.02 -5.90 6.89
C LEU A 8 -5.92 -7.23 7.67
N SER A 9 -6.86 -8.16 7.43
CA SER A 9 -6.91 -9.49 8.10
C SER A 9 -5.74 -10.40 7.67
N THR A 10 -5.43 -11.38 8.53
CA THR A 10 -4.37 -12.38 8.34
C THR A 10 -4.55 -13.29 7.13
N SER A 11 -5.78 -13.51 6.66
CA SER A 11 -6.02 -14.14 5.38
C SER A 11 -6.35 -13.07 4.34
N TYR A 12 -5.34 -12.69 3.57
CA TYR A 12 -5.55 -11.89 2.37
C TYR A 12 -6.56 -12.54 1.37
N ALA A 13 -6.90 -13.82 1.59
CA ALA A 13 -7.92 -14.61 0.88
C ALA A 13 -9.32 -14.68 1.55
N SER A 14 -9.51 -14.27 2.81
CA SER A 14 -10.84 -14.27 3.43
C SER A 14 -11.05 -13.01 4.27
N CYS A 15 -11.43 -11.92 3.61
CA CYS A 15 -12.07 -10.78 4.27
C CYS A 15 -13.46 -11.16 4.82
N GLN A 16 -13.54 -12.15 5.70
CA GLN A 16 -14.71 -12.31 6.54
C GLN A 16 -14.70 -11.20 7.57
N ILE A 17 -15.86 -10.55 7.71
CA ILE A 17 -16.09 -9.33 8.49
C ILE A 17 -15.77 -9.53 9.99
N ASP A 18 -15.64 -10.79 10.44
CA ASP A 18 -15.52 -11.18 11.84
C ASP A 18 -14.12 -11.73 12.23
N ASP A 19 -13.11 -11.58 11.38
CA ASP A 19 -11.75 -12.00 11.73
C ASP A 19 -11.07 -10.96 12.64
N HIS A 20 -11.01 -11.27 13.93
CA HIS A 20 -10.36 -10.44 14.96
C HIS A 20 -8.82 -10.46 14.88
N SER A 21 -8.23 -11.27 13.99
CA SER A 21 -6.78 -11.33 13.78
C SER A 21 -6.35 -10.47 12.59
N TYR A 22 -5.96 -9.23 12.85
CA TYR A 22 -5.36 -8.34 11.84
C TYR A 22 -3.88 -8.71 11.64
N ALA A 23 -3.44 -8.85 10.38
CA ALA A 23 -2.03 -9.10 10.04
C ALA A 23 -1.23 -7.83 9.80
N LEU A 24 -1.89 -6.76 9.34
CA LEU A 24 -1.21 -5.58 8.84
C LEU A 24 -2.07 -4.33 9.02
N SER A 25 -1.56 -3.37 9.77
CA SER A 25 -2.12 -2.02 9.87
C SER A 25 -1.35 -1.12 8.91
N ILE A 26 -2.05 -0.47 7.99
CA ILE A 26 -1.45 0.39 6.96
C ILE A 26 -1.98 1.80 7.13
N ASP A 27 -1.08 2.75 7.17
CA ASP A 27 -1.43 4.15 7.13
C ASP A 27 -1.79 4.56 5.70
N THR A 28 -2.89 5.27 5.54
CA THR A 28 -3.34 5.77 4.25
C THR A 28 -3.73 7.22 4.37
N TYR A 29 -3.55 7.97 3.29
CA TYR A 29 -4.01 9.34 3.25
C TYR A 29 -4.61 9.71 1.91
N ILE A 30 -5.42 10.76 1.96
CA ILE A 30 -6.08 11.32 0.81
C ILE A 30 -5.74 12.78 0.69
N ILE A 31 -5.20 13.12 -0.46
CA ILE A 31 -5.02 14.50 -0.89
C ILE A 31 -6.16 14.81 -1.85
N GLN A 32 -6.97 15.79 -1.49
CA GLN A 32 -7.98 16.37 -2.36
C GLN A 32 -7.45 17.71 -2.85
N GLU A 33 -7.19 17.80 -4.14
CA GLU A 33 -6.92 19.04 -4.86
C GLU A 33 -8.13 19.36 -5.74
N ASP A 34 -8.29 20.62 -6.18
CA ASP A 34 -9.49 21.17 -6.81
C ASP A 34 -10.22 20.28 -7.84
N LYS A 35 -9.48 19.40 -8.53
CA LYS A 35 -10.03 18.48 -9.56
C LYS A 35 -9.61 17.02 -9.40
N GLN A 36 -8.83 16.68 -8.37
CA GLN A 36 -8.26 15.35 -8.23
C GLN A 36 -8.24 14.91 -6.78
N THR A 37 -8.81 13.73 -6.54
CA THR A 37 -8.66 13.02 -5.28
C THR A 37 -7.63 11.93 -5.46
N SER A 38 -6.59 11.95 -4.64
CA SER A 38 -5.48 11.00 -4.70
C SER A 38 -5.36 10.26 -3.39
N LEU A 39 -5.55 8.93 -3.46
CA LEU A 39 -5.30 8.02 -2.35
C LEU A 39 -3.83 7.55 -2.39
N PHE A 40 -3.19 7.57 -1.23
CA PHE A 40 -1.84 7.10 -1.05
C PHE A 40 -1.75 6.13 0.10
N ILE A 41 -0.88 5.14 -0.09
CA ILE A 41 -0.75 3.94 0.74
C ILE A 41 0.66 3.88 1.29
N GLU A 42 0.80 3.68 2.59
CA GLU A 42 2.10 3.50 3.24
C GLU A 42 2.79 2.22 2.79
N LEU A 43 4.10 2.29 2.58
CA LEU A 43 4.95 1.19 2.15
C LEU A 43 5.68 0.52 3.32
N ASP A 44 6.00 1.26 4.38
CA ASP A 44 6.90 0.81 5.44
C ASP A 44 6.35 -0.42 6.18
N SER A 45 5.07 -0.41 6.57
CA SER A 45 4.45 -1.57 7.24
C SER A 45 4.31 -2.76 6.29
N ILE A 46 4.07 -2.52 4.99
CA ILE A 46 4.07 -3.57 3.97
C ILE A 46 5.47 -4.22 3.89
N PHE A 47 6.51 -3.40 3.84
CA PHE A 47 7.90 -3.84 3.75
C PHE A 47 8.34 -4.59 5.00
N GLU A 48 7.99 -4.10 6.19
CA GLU A 48 8.22 -4.79 7.45
C GLU A 48 7.53 -6.16 7.47
N TYR A 49 6.26 -6.23 7.05
CA TYR A 49 5.49 -7.46 7.00
C TYR A 49 6.11 -8.54 6.11
N VAL A 50 6.65 -8.15 4.95
CA VAL A 50 7.32 -9.07 4.02
C VAL A 50 8.78 -9.35 4.40
N GLY A 51 9.29 -8.74 5.48
CA GLY A 51 10.62 -8.98 6.03
C GLY A 51 11.75 -8.14 5.41
N ILE A 52 11.42 -7.05 4.72
CA ILE A 52 12.40 -6.10 4.20
C ILE A 52 12.89 -5.22 5.35
N LYS A 53 14.21 -5.26 5.61
CA LYS A 53 14.84 -4.46 6.68
C LYS A 53 15.45 -3.15 6.20
N ASP A 54 15.87 -3.10 4.93
CA ASP A 54 16.55 -1.96 4.33
C ASP A 54 15.58 -1.19 3.44
N ILE A 55 14.65 -0.48 4.08
CA ILE A 55 13.58 0.26 3.40
C ILE A 55 14.17 1.40 2.56
N ASP A 56 15.17 2.12 3.07
CA ASP A 56 15.79 3.25 2.38
C ASP A 56 16.37 2.84 1.02
N THR A 57 17.10 1.72 0.97
CA THR A 57 17.63 1.19 -0.30
C THR A 57 16.51 0.83 -1.27
N ILE A 58 15.43 0.21 -0.79
CA ILE A 58 14.28 -0.14 -1.63
C ILE A 58 13.60 1.12 -2.19
N ILE A 59 13.40 2.15 -1.36
CA ILE A 59 12.82 3.42 -1.77
C ILE A 59 13.68 4.11 -2.83
N ASP A 60 15.00 4.07 -2.68
CA ASP A 60 15.91 4.64 -3.68
C ASP A 60 15.87 3.87 -5.01
N GLU A 61 15.73 2.55 -4.99
CA GLU A 61 15.52 1.75 -6.22
C GLU A 61 14.20 2.12 -6.91
N ILE A 62 13.12 2.32 -6.15
CA ILE A 62 11.84 2.76 -6.70
C ILE A 62 11.98 4.15 -7.37
N LYS A 63 12.66 5.10 -6.70
CA LYS A 63 12.89 6.46 -7.22
C LYS A 63 13.68 6.46 -8.53
N LYS A 64 14.63 5.54 -8.70
CA LYS A 64 15.44 5.43 -9.95
C LYS A 64 14.58 5.15 -11.18
N VAL A 65 13.49 4.40 -11.01
CA VAL A 65 12.63 4.00 -12.13
C VAL A 65 11.64 5.11 -12.52
N LYS A 66 11.45 6.14 -11.68
CA LYS A 66 10.61 7.34 -11.95
C LYS A 66 9.17 7.02 -12.41
N THR A 67 8.69 5.82 -12.12
CA THR A 67 7.36 5.34 -12.49
C THR A 67 6.33 5.54 -11.39
N ALA A 68 6.77 5.86 -10.17
CA ALA A 68 5.92 5.97 -9.01
C ALA A 68 5.91 7.39 -8.46
N LEU A 69 4.70 7.91 -8.25
CA LEU A 69 4.47 9.08 -7.40
C LEU A 69 4.61 8.66 -5.93
N LEU A 70 5.74 9.04 -5.34
CA LEU A 70 6.06 8.81 -3.93
C LEU A 70 5.88 10.09 -3.12
N TYR A 71 5.58 9.91 -1.85
CA TYR A 71 5.43 10.98 -0.87
C TYR A 71 5.95 10.51 0.48
N THR A 72 6.37 11.44 1.32
CA THR A 72 6.81 11.16 2.68
C THR A 72 6.02 12.01 3.65
N GLU A 73 5.57 11.42 4.75
CA GLU A 73 4.85 12.12 5.81
C GLU A 73 5.37 11.73 7.19
N THR A 74 5.32 12.65 8.14
CA THR A 74 5.66 12.34 9.54
C THR A 74 4.40 12.02 10.34
N ILE A 75 4.26 10.76 10.75
CA ILE A 75 3.14 10.27 11.56
C ILE A 75 3.71 9.69 12.85
N ASN A 76 3.19 10.14 14.00
CA ASN A 76 3.65 9.70 15.32
C ASN A 76 5.18 9.77 15.51
N ASN A 77 5.80 10.86 15.05
CA ASN A 77 7.26 11.08 15.07
C ASN A 77 8.10 10.09 14.23
N GLN A 78 7.47 9.38 13.30
CA GLN A 78 8.15 8.53 12.33
C GLN A 78 7.87 9.04 10.92
N THR A 79 8.93 9.27 10.13
CA THR A 79 8.79 9.57 8.70
C THR A 79 8.50 8.27 7.97
N LYS A 80 7.36 8.22 7.30
CA LYS A 80 6.88 7.06 6.53
C LYS A 80 6.83 7.39 5.05
N ASN A 81 7.00 6.38 4.22
CA ASN A 81 7.00 6.41 2.78
C ASN A 81 5.64 5.96 2.24
N PHE A 82 5.14 6.69 1.27
CA PHE A 82 3.84 6.43 0.67
C PHE A 82 3.93 6.40 -0.85
N VAL A 83 3.05 5.61 -1.44
CA VAL A 83 2.89 5.51 -2.89
C VAL A 83 1.45 5.84 -3.29
N TYR A 84 1.30 6.54 -4.40
CA TYR A 84 -0.01 6.72 -5.02
C TYR A 84 -0.64 5.37 -5.35
N TYR A 85 -1.90 5.15 -4.99
CA TYR A 85 -2.51 3.82 -5.01
C TYR A 85 -2.41 3.11 -6.38
N GLN A 86 -2.51 3.85 -7.49
CA GLN A 86 -2.40 3.27 -8.85
C GLN A 86 -1.02 2.69 -9.16
N HIS A 87 0.00 3.16 -8.44
CA HIS A 87 1.37 2.71 -8.58
C HIS A 87 1.77 1.63 -7.56
N LEU A 88 0.87 1.24 -6.64
CA LEU A 88 1.17 0.26 -5.59
C LEU A 88 1.65 -1.07 -6.18
N ASN A 89 0.85 -1.71 -7.04
CA ASN A 89 1.23 -3.00 -7.64
C ASN A 89 2.51 -2.93 -8.49
N PRO A 90 2.69 -1.92 -9.38
CA PRO A 90 3.96 -1.71 -10.06
C PRO A 90 5.16 -1.57 -9.12
N VAL A 91 5.02 -0.83 -8.02
CA VAL A 91 6.08 -0.66 -7.02
C VAL A 91 6.39 -1.99 -6.34
N LEU A 92 5.39 -2.71 -5.84
CA LEU A 92 5.60 -4.00 -5.18
C LEU A 92 6.24 -5.04 -6.12
N ALA A 93 5.88 -5.04 -7.41
CA ALA A 93 6.50 -5.90 -8.42
C ALA A 93 7.98 -5.55 -8.67
N LEU A 94 8.33 -4.26 -8.70
CA LEU A 94 9.72 -3.81 -8.80
C LEU A 94 10.54 -4.27 -7.58
N VAL A 95 9.98 -4.12 -6.38
CA VAL A 95 10.60 -4.59 -5.14
C VAL A 95 10.80 -6.10 -5.18
N HIS A 96 9.79 -6.86 -5.62
CA HIS A 96 9.89 -8.31 -5.76
C HIS A 96 11.02 -8.72 -6.70
N PHE A 97 11.13 -8.06 -7.85
CA PHE A 97 12.23 -8.30 -8.79
C PHE A 97 13.60 -7.99 -8.18
N TYR A 98 13.73 -6.86 -7.48
CA TYR A 98 14.97 -6.48 -6.80
C TYR A 98 15.39 -7.52 -5.75
N LEU A 99 14.46 -7.92 -4.89
CA LEU A 99 14.73 -8.92 -3.85
C LEU A 99 15.12 -10.27 -4.44
N ARG A 100 14.41 -10.72 -5.48
CA ARG A 100 14.74 -11.95 -6.21
C ARG A 100 16.15 -11.90 -6.82
N LYS A 101 16.54 -10.77 -7.41
CA LYS A 101 17.90 -10.58 -7.95
C LYS A 101 18.98 -10.68 -6.86
N ASN A 102 18.66 -10.31 -5.63
CA ASN A 102 19.55 -10.37 -4.48
C ASN A 102 19.43 -11.68 -3.68
N GLY A 103 18.76 -12.70 -4.22
CA GLY A 103 18.65 -14.03 -3.61
C GLY A 103 17.62 -14.13 -2.47
N ASN A 104 16.71 -13.17 -2.36
CA ASN A 104 15.72 -13.09 -1.28
C ASN A 104 14.31 -13.14 -1.87
N ASP A 105 13.81 -14.33 -2.23
CA ASP A 105 12.45 -14.48 -2.78
C ASP A 105 11.44 -14.69 -1.65
N THR A 106 10.43 -13.83 -1.55
CA THR A 106 9.42 -13.90 -0.47
C THR A 106 8.02 -14.09 -1.06
N ASP A 107 7.42 -15.26 -0.78
CA ASP A 107 6.02 -15.52 -1.15
C ASP A 107 5.06 -14.49 -0.53
N LYS A 108 5.43 -13.91 0.62
CA LYS A 108 4.68 -12.84 1.27
C LYS A 108 4.52 -11.60 0.38
N LEU A 109 5.59 -11.17 -0.32
CA LEU A 109 5.51 -10.01 -1.21
C LEU A 109 4.76 -10.33 -2.50
N LYS A 110 4.89 -11.56 -2.99
CA LYS A 110 4.09 -12.04 -4.13
C LYS A 110 2.59 -12.02 -3.80
N ASN A 111 2.20 -12.50 -2.61
CA ASN A 111 0.80 -12.47 -2.16
C ASN A 111 0.32 -11.02 -1.94
N ALA A 112 1.17 -10.16 -1.38
CA ALA A 112 0.92 -8.74 -1.23
C ALA A 112 0.54 -8.05 -2.56
N ILE A 113 1.23 -8.35 -3.67
CA ILE A 113 0.90 -7.81 -5.00
C ILE A 113 -0.52 -8.19 -5.47
N GLY A 114 -0.98 -9.41 -5.15
CA GLY A 114 -2.29 -9.91 -5.58
C GLY A 114 -3.46 -9.32 -4.79
N ASP A 115 -3.29 -9.17 -3.48
CA ASP A 115 -4.43 -9.01 -2.59
C ASP A 115 -4.55 -7.61 -1.95
N LEU A 116 -3.45 -6.89 -1.76
CA LEU A 116 -3.45 -5.57 -1.09
C LEU A 116 -4.33 -4.56 -1.82
N TYR A 117 -4.19 -4.50 -3.15
CA TYR A 117 -4.95 -3.55 -3.95
C TYR A 117 -6.45 -3.69 -3.69
N HIS A 118 -7.00 -4.91 -3.83
CA HIS A 118 -8.43 -5.14 -3.65
C HIS A 118 -8.89 -4.84 -2.21
N ASN A 119 -8.12 -5.30 -1.22
CA ASN A 119 -8.50 -5.17 0.18
C ASN A 119 -8.48 -3.72 0.68
N ILE A 120 -7.52 -2.91 0.24
CA ILE A 120 -7.46 -1.47 0.54
C ILE A 120 -8.71 -0.77 -0.02
N ILE A 121 -9.08 -1.07 -1.27
CA ILE A 121 -10.25 -0.43 -1.89
C ILE A 121 -11.55 -0.87 -1.19
N LEU A 122 -11.69 -2.17 -0.89
CA LEU A 122 -12.85 -2.67 -0.14
C LEU A 122 -12.99 -1.99 1.23
N GLU A 123 -11.88 -1.83 1.96
CA GLU A 123 -11.91 -1.20 3.28
C GLU A 123 -12.31 0.28 3.15
N TRP A 124 -11.72 1.01 2.22
CA TRP A 124 -12.14 2.40 1.95
C TRP A 124 -13.60 2.51 1.51
N TYR A 125 -14.12 1.56 0.72
CA TYR A 125 -15.52 1.58 0.27
C TYR A 125 -16.51 1.46 1.42
N LYS A 126 -16.18 0.73 2.49
CA LYS A 126 -17.02 0.63 3.70
C LYS A 126 -17.16 1.97 4.41
N HIS A 127 -16.11 2.78 4.40
CA HIS A 127 -16.05 4.02 5.18
C HIS A 127 -16.43 5.25 4.37
N GLU A 128 -16.00 5.32 3.10
CA GLU A 128 -16.13 6.48 2.22
C GLU A 128 -16.43 6.01 0.78
N PRO A 129 -17.64 5.50 0.48
CA PRO A 129 -17.97 4.94 -0.83
C PRO A 129 -17.92 5.97 -1.97
N ASN A 130 -18.33 7.21 -1.71
CA ASN A 130 -18.30 8.30 -2.70
C ASN A 130 -16.86 8.64 -3.13
N LEU A 131 -15.94 8.60 -2.18
CA LEU A 131 -14.53 8.81 -2.42
C LEU A 131 -13.97 7.71 -3.32
N VAL A 132 -14.24 6.44 -3.01
CA VAL A 132 -13.77 5.31 -3.83
C VAL A 132 -14.30 5.40 -5.25
N ASN A 133 -15.56 5.78 -5.41
CA ASN A 133 -16.15 6.04 -6.73
C ASN A 133 -15.43 7.20 -7.47
N SER A 134 -14.97 8.22 -6.75
CA SER A 134 -14.21 9.34 -7.34
C SER A 134 -12.81 8.96 -7.82
N LEU A 135 -12.22 7.87 -7.30
CA LEU A 135 -10.89 7.39 -7.70
C LEU A 135 -10.88 6.71 -9.07
N SER A 136 -12.03 6.59 -9.76
CA SER A 136 -12.18 5.89 -11.06
C SER A 136 -11.67 4.45 -11.03
N LEU A 137 -11.77 3.82 -9.85
CA LEU A 137 -11.41 2.44 -9.57
C LEU A 137 -12.48 1.51 -10.10
N PHE A 138 -12.37 1.08 -11.36
CA PHE A 138 -13.24 0.03 -11.86
C PHE A 138 -12.86 -1.29 -11.19
N PHE A 139 -13.71 -1.78 -10.29
CA PHE A 139 -13.78 -3.20 -9.99
C PHE A 139 -14.19 -3.91 -11.29
N ARG A 140 -13.22 -4.45 -12.02
CA ARG A 140 -13.48 -5.40 -13.12
C ARG A 140 -13.27 -6.81 -12.61
#